data_AF-A0A960HRV1-F1
#
_entry.id   AF-A0A960HRV1-F1
#
_cell.length_a   1.000
_cell.length_b   1.000
_cell.length_c   1.000
_cell.angle_alpha   90.00
_cell.angle_beta   90.00
_cell.angle_gamma   90.00
#
_symmetry.space_group_name_H-M   'P 1'
#
loop_
_entity.id
_entity.type
_entity.pdbx_description
1 polymer ?
#
loop_
_entity_poly.entity_id
_entity_poly.type
_entity_poly.pdbx_seq_one_letter_code
_entity_poly.pdbx_strand_id
1 'polypeptide(L)' 'MGEQSAIEWTDHTFNPWWGCTRVSPACDHCYADAQAARFGFDVWGDDKP' A
#
# COMPACT_ATOMS: atom_id res chain seq x y z
N MET A 1 -2.61 3.30 -7.41
CA MET A 1 -3.84 2.56 -7.76
C MET A 1 -4.32 2.98 -9.14
N GLY A 2 -4.96 2.07 -9.86
CA GLY A 2 -5.16 2.22 -11.30
C GLY A 2 -6.54 2.71 -11.65
N GLU A 3 -6.60 3.77 -12.46
CA GLU A 3 -7.79 4.18 -13.20
C GLU A 3 -8.12 3.20 -14.34
N GLN A 4 -7.18 2.36 -14.78
CA GLN A 4 -7.48 1.27 -15.70
C GLN A 4 -6.94 -0.01 -15.10
N SER A 5 -7.86 -0.90 -14.74
CA SER A 5 -7.53 -2.19 -14.14
C SER A 5 -7.39 -3.26 -15.21
N ALA A 6 -6.41 -4.15 -15.02
CA ALA A 6 -6.16 -5.30 -15.89
C ALA A 6 -7.02 -6.53 -15.51
N ILE A 7 -7.88 -6.39 -14.50
CA ILE A 7 -8.82 -7.43 -14.10
C ILE A 7 -10.04 -7.29 -15.02
N GLU A 8 -10.31 -8.30 -15.84
CA GLU A 8 -11.31 -8.28 -16.92
C GLU A 8 -12.71 -7.74 -16.55
N TRP A 9 -13.10 -7.85 -15.27
CA TRP A 9 -14.43 -7.44 -14.77
C TRP A 9 -14.40 -6.18 -13.89
N THR A 10 -13.26 -5.52 -13.72
CA THR A 10 -13.10 -4.33 -12.88
C THR A 10 -12.47 -3.20 -13.67
N ASP A 11 -13.12 -2.04 -13.73
CA ASP A 11 -12.59 -0.85 -14.41
C ASP A 11 -11.50 -0.15 -13.59
N HIS A 12 -11.73 0.00 -12.28
CA HIS A 12 -10.87 0.78 -11.37
C HIS A 12 -10.52 -0.01 -10.11
N THR A 13 -9.27 0.13 -9.66
CA THR A 13 -8.85 -0.45 -8.38
C THR A 13 -8.68 0.66 -7.34
N PHE A 14 -9.28 0.45 -6.16
CA PHE A 14 -9.10 1.32 -5.01
C PHE A 14 -8.86 0.48 -3.74
N ASN A 15 -7.93 0.94 -2.92
CA ASN A 15 -7.44 0.39 -1.67
C ASN A 15 -7.53 1.56 -0.68
N PRO A 16 -8.59 1.58 0.14
CA PRO A 16 -8.78 2.60 1.17
C PRO A 16 -7.84 2.43 2.37
N TRP A 17 -7.10 1.32 2.46
CA TRP A 17 -6.30 0.98 3.63
C TRP A 17 -4.81 1.03 3.34
N TRP A 18 -4.12 1.68 4.27
CA TRP A 18 -2.69 1.86 4.17
C TRP A 18 -2.07 1.96 5.55
N GLY A 19 -0.94 1.27 5.75
CA GLY A 19 -0.32 1.13 7.07
C GLY A 19 -0.43 -0.29 7.60
N CYS A 20 0.63 -0.73 8.29
CA CYS A 20 0.69 -1.97 9.05
C CYS A 20 1.98 -2.01 9.89
N THR A 21 2.07 -2.98 10.79
CA THR A 21 3.29 -3.31 11.52
C THR A 21 4.14 -4.30 10.74
N ARG A 22 5.43 -4.00 10.58
CA ARG A 22 6.37 -4.91 9.90
C ARG A 22 6.72 -6.08 10.84
N VAL A 23 6.30 -7.28 10.48
CA VAL A 23 6.45 -8.49 11.32
C VAL A 23 7.57 -9.42 10.86
N SER A 24 8.11 -9.23 9.65
CA SER A 24 9.03 -10.18 9.01
C SER A 24 9.93 -9.48 7.98
N PRO A 25 11.14 -10.00 7.68
CA PRO A 25 11.97 -9.54 6.56
C PRO A 25 11.27 -9.58 5.20
N ALA A 26 10.20 -10.37 5.05
CA ALA A 26 9.39 -10.38 3.84
C ALA A 26 8.72 -9.01 3.53
N CYS A 27 8.66 -8.10 4.51
CA CYS A 27 8.09 -6.76 4.33
C CYS A 27 8.97 -5.81 3.49
N ASP A 28 10.25 -6.14 3.24
CA ASP A 28 11.23 -5.26 2.59
C ASP A 28 10.87 -4.86 1.14
N HIS A 29 10.00 -5.64 0.49
CA HIS A 29 9.52 -5.40 -0.87
C HIS A 29 8.02 -5.11 -0.95
N CYS A 30 7.45 -4.54 0.12
CA CYS A 30 6.05 -4.15 0.15
C CYS A 30 5.75 -3.03 -0.87
N TYR A 31 4.84 -3.29 -1.81
CA TYR A 31 4.42 -2.29 -2.80
C TYR A 31 3.86 -1.02 -2.14
N ALA A 32 3.22 -1.20 -0.98
CA ALA A 32 2.55 -0.14 -0.25
C ALA A 32 3.58 0.77 0.42
N ASP A 33 4.71 0.25 0.88
CA ASP A 33 5.83 1.01 1.46
C ASP A 33 6.48 1.93 0.40
N ALA A 34 6.73 1.40 -0.79
CA ALA A 34 7.26 2.16 -1.91
C ALA A 34 6.31 3.30 -2.33
N GLN A 35 5.00 3.05 -2.36
CA GLN A 35 4.03 4.12 -2.60
C GLN A 35 4.01 5.14 -1.45
N ALA A 36 4.14 4.71 -0.19
CA ALA A 36 4.09 5.62 0.95
C ALA A 36 5.30 6.56 0.92
N ALA A 37 6.49 6.03 0.63
CA ALA A 37 7.69 6.83 0.39
C ALA A 37 7.52 7.81 -0.78
N ARG A 38 6.89 7.39 -1.89
CA ARG A 38 6.62 8.24 -3.06
C ARG A 38 5.73 9.44 -2.73
N PHE A 39 4.71 9.24 -1.89
CA PHE A 39 3.75 10.29 -1.53
C PHE A 39 4.08 10.99 -0.21
N GLY A 40 5.15 10.57 0.49
CA GLY A 40 5.59 11.15 1.75
C GLY A 40 4.73 10.77 2.96
N PHE A 41 4.02 9.64 2.91
CA PHE A 41 3.19 9.15 4.00
C PHE A 41 3.99 8.31 4.99
N ASP A 42 3.84 8.60 6.28
CA ASP A 42 4.49 7.87 7.36
C ASP A 42 3.46 7.08 8.18
N VAL A 43 2.97 5.99 7.59
CA VAL A 43 1.80 5.20 8.05
C VAL A 43 2.17 3.81 8.63
N TRP A 44 3.45 3.54 8.84
CA TRP A 44 3.93 2.22 9.29
C TRP A 44 4.26 2.19 10.78
N GLY A 45 3.94 1.07 11.45
CA GLY A 45 4.21 0.83 12.88
C GLY A 45 2.96 0.82 13.75
N ASP A 46 3.09 0.27 14.96
CA ASP A 46 1.98 0.05 15.90
C ASP A 46 1.36 1.36 16.45
N ASP A 47 2.15 2.44 16.48
CA ASP A 47 1.76 3.73 17.05
C ASP A 47 1.21 4.73 16.02
N LYS A 48 1.05 4.29 14.76
CA LYS A 48 0.48 5.13 13.69
C LYS A 48 -1.05 5.00 13.66
N PRO A 49 -1.78 6.10 13.43
CA PRO A 49 -3.24 6.12 13.43
C PRO A 49 -3.86 5.22 12.35
#